data_AF-A0A962NBU7-F1
#
_entry.id   AF-A0A962NBU7-F1
#
_cell.length_a   1.000
_cell.length_b   1.000
_cell.length_c   1.000
_cell.angle_alpha   90.00
_cell.angle_beta   90.00
_cell.angle_gamma   90.00
#
_symmetry.space_group_name_H-M   'P 1'
#
loop_
_entity.id
_entity.type
_entity.pdbx_description
1 polymer ?
#
loop_
_entity_poly.entity_id
_entity_poly.type
_entity_poly.pdbx_seq_one_letter_code
_entity_poly.pdbx_strand_id
1 'polypeptide(L)'
;MSRQTSPSRHGWLIAVLLVWTTATAANENVNVWDGQLRLLPSDRWTSLGLDQPEFRDGASQSEGAWILPISQRGALTLEARHGSLQSIAGGALQLDGQLHWQLAGQALQWQGLRLQAGSEHLQLVLADSAERIWLLLDHMHFELNPLADDLRFFNVDMRMGEAMAASLNRPELAGSHLGQAEILTRFQETPVPSDDPDFCQPVRWPGTLIDPDHPEVGRYQADVQLIDLNGFTVNRCETDNSSCDGPGGIDAPMVISPSAELRNSNNPDTAAVPWFSKFSGVFSPYGNDQHPFLVWNIYRTDADGRLLQIGRSGVKHAFLTVNSACTSCPNTHPQNNFHILWPNCRDTYGTGNNDTNRHLGPRSEIAPNTVRWGRCGSTSDANCDGENDFPTTTMFENRTRLRESTLDLAMHPGAQFRFEGWYLVRDDINIYNTMGSRS
;
A
#
# COMPACT_ATOMS: atom_id res chain seq x y z
N MET A 1 17.93 32.36 30.33
CA MET A 1 16.81 31.39 30.25
C MET A 1 16.20 31.50 28.87
N SER A 2 16.71 30.71 27.92
CA SER A 2 16.26 30.66 26.53
C SER A 2 15.77 29.23 26.29
N ARG A 3 14.47 29.06 26.05
CA ARG A 3 13.88 27.76 25.71
C ARG A 3 14.09 27.53 24.22
N GLN A 4 14.84 26.47 23.90
CA GLN A 4 14.87 25.85 22.58
C GLN A 4 13.46 25.38 22.21
N THR A 5 12.98 25.86 21.06
CA THR A 5 11.77 25.37 20.40
C THR A 5 12.11 24.16 19.53
N SER A 6 11.40 23.06 19.77
CA SER A 6 11.37 21.83 18.96
C SER A 6 11.07 22.11 17.48
N PRO A 7 11.63 21.36 16.52
CA PRO A 7 11.19 21.45 15.13
C PRO A 7 9.82 20.80 14.96
N SER A 8 8.91 21.54 14.34
CA SER A 8 7.55 21.13 13.99
C SER A 8 7.57 20.09 12.86
N ARG A 9 7.01 18.91 13.14
CA ARG A 9 6.60 17.92 12.12
C ARG A 9 5.56 18.57 11.22
N HIS A 10 5.92 18.87 9.98
CA HIS A 10 4.97 19.33 8.97
C HIS A 10 4.18 18.13 8.47
N GLY A 11 2.89 18.11 8.76
CA GLY A 11 1.93 17.21 8.15
C GLY A 11 1.71 17.62 6.70
N TRP A 12 1.99 16.69 5.78
CA TRP A 12 1.66 16.85 4.37
C TRP A 12 0.14 16.78 4.22
N LEU A 13 -0.50 17.95 4.15
CA LEU A 13 -1.83 18.10 3.56
C LEU A 13 -1.66 17.91 2.05
N ILE A 14 -2.01 16.72 1.57
CA ILE A 14 -2.21 16.47 0.15
C ILE A 14 -3.49 17.21 -0.24
N ALA A 15 -3.34 18.45 -0.70
CA ALA A 15 -4.36 19.09 -1.52
C ALA A 15 -4.14 18.62 -2.96
N VAL A 16 -4.81 17.53 -3.35
CA VAL A 16 -4.89 17.13 -4.77
C VAL A 16 -5.80 18.14 -5.47
N LEU A 17 -5.21 19.22 -5.97
CA LEU A 17 -5.84 20.10 -6.95
C LEU A 17 -5.29 19.70 -8.32
N LEU A 18 -5.87 18.65 -8.90
CA LEU A 18 -5.55 18.21 -10.26
C LEU A 18 -6.61 18.73 -11.23
N VAL A 19 -6.20 19.71 -12.05
CA VAL A 19 -6.88 20.02 -13.31
C VAL A 19 -6.38 18.99 -14.32
N TRP A 20 -7.19 17.96 -14.58
CA TRP A 20 -6.94 17.04 -15.69
C TRP A 20 -7.30 17.74 -16.99
N THR A 21 -6.32 18.03 -17.85
CA THR A 21 -6.59 18.27 -19.26
C THR A 21 -6.85 16.94 -19.94
N THR A 22 -8.00 16.84 -20.60
CA THR A 22 -8.48 15.69 -21.37
C THR A 22 -7.46 15.24 -22.42
N ALA A 23 -6.72 14.17 -22.15
CA ALA A 23 -6.00 13.41 -23.16
C ALA A 23 -6.61 12.01 -23.24
N THR A 24 -7.28 11.75 -24.36
CA THR A 24 -8.04 10.53 -24.68
C THR A 24 -7.14 9.55 -25.44
N ALA A 25 -6.23 8.87 -24.74
CA ALA A 25 -5.41 7.82 -25.34
C ALA A 25 -5.57 6.49 -24.58
N ALA A 26 -5.75 5.41 -25.34
CA ALA A 26 -6.21 4.12 -24.84
C ALA A 26 -5.14 3.02 -24.82
N ASN A 27 -3.86 3.35 -25.03
CA ASN A 27 -2.69 2.52 -24.78
C ASN A 27 -1.45 3.41 -24.87
N GLU A 28 -0.70 3.60 -23.80
CA GLU A 28 0.49 4.44 -23.78
C GLU A 28 1.67 3.64 -23.25
N ASN A 29 2.75 3.62 -24.02
CA ASN A 29 4.05 3.30 -23.45
C ASN A 29 4.59 4.59 -22.83
N VAL A 30 4.75 4.56 -21.51
CA VAL A 30 5.31 5.67 -20.74
C VAL A 30 6.76 5.30 -20.44
N ASN A 31 7.69 6.02 -21.04
CA ASN A 31 9.08 5.88 -20.65
C ASN A 31 9.34 6.78 -19.45
N VAL A 32 10.04 6.27 -18.45
CA VAL A 32 10.44 7.03 -17.27
C VAL A 32 11.95 7.00 -17.09
N TRP A 33 12.52 8.14 -16.69
CA TRP A 33 13.95 8.33 -16.49
C TRP A 33 14.20 9.53 -15.56
N ASP A 34 15.44 9.67 -15.09
CA ASP A 34 15.85 10.76 -14.18
C ASP A 34 15.05 10.76 -12.85
N GLY A 35 15.45 11.62 -11.92
CA GLY A 35 14.81 11.80 -10.62
C GLY A 35 15.54 11.08 -9.50
N GLN A 36 14.80 10.44 -8.58
CA GLN A 36 15.37 9.81 -7.39
C GLN A 36 14.53 8.65 -6.86
N LEU A 37 15.22 7.64 -6.33
CA LEU A 37 14.68 6.64 -5.41
C LEU A 37 14.92 7.11 -3.98
N ARG A 38 13.87 7.21 -3.19
CA ARG A 38 13.90 7.49 -1.75
C ARG A 38 13.55 6.20 -1.01
N LEU A 39 14.49 5.64 -0.26
CA LEU A 39 14.22 4.53 0.65
C LEU A 39 13.88 5.13 2.02
N LEU A 40 12.79 4.67 2.63
CA LEU A 40 12.36 5.05 3.98
C LEU A 40 12.49 3.82 4.90
N PRO A 41 13.65 3.64 5.55
CA PRO A 41 13.89 2.53 6.45
C PRO A 41 12.87 2.51 7.59
N SER A 42 12.34 1.33 7.91
CA SER A 42 11.66 1.09 9.18
C SER A 42 12.66 0.83 10.30
N ASP A 43 12.16 0.80 11.54
CA ASP A 43 12.95 0.45 12.74
C ASP A 43 13.63 -0.94 12.63
N ARG A 44 13.13 -1.80 11.74
CA ARG A 44 13.75 -3.10 11.45
C ARG A 44 15.17 -2.98 10.92
N TRP A 45 15.51 -1.92 10.19
CA TRP A 45 16.89 -1.72 9.72
C TRP A 45 17.88 -1.60 10.88
N THR A 46 17.50 -0.87 11.94
CA THR A 46 18.29 -0.75 13.17
C THR A 46 18.51 -2.11 13.82
N SER A 47 17.47 -2.95 13.91
CA SER A 47 17.58 -4.31 14.46
C SER A 47 18.53 -5.23 13.66
N LEU A 48 18.76 -4.90 12.39
CA LEU A 48 19.66 -5.62 11.48
C LEU A 48 21.05 -4.97 11.40
N GLY A 49 21.30 -3.88 12.13
CA GLY A 49 22.56 -3.13 12.11
C GLY A 49 22.80 -2.36 10.81
N LEU A 50 21.73 -1.96 10.11
CA LEU A 50 21.80 -1.32 8.80
C LEU A 50 21.35 0.16 8.82
N ASP A 51 21.11 0.75 9.98
CA ASP A 51 20.56 2.11 10.13
C ASP A 51 21.54 3.24 9.74
N GLN A 52 22.84 2.93 9.60
CA GLN A 52 23.88 3.92 9.32
C GLN A 52 24.77 3.52 8.13
N PRO A 53 24.28 3.57 6.88
CA PRO A 53 25.14 3.46 5.72
C PRO A 53 26.08 4.66 5.60
N GLU A 54 27.28 4.41 5.09
CA GLU A 54 28.11 5.44 4.47
C GLU A 54 27.59 5.69 3.04
N PHE A 55 27.27 6.95 2.75
CA PHE A 55 26.78 7.38 1.44
C PHE A 55 27.95 7.83 0.56
N ARG A 56 27.97 7.36 -0.70
CA ARG A 56 29.00 7.76 -1.68
C ARG A 56 28.38 8.08 -3.05
N ASP A 57 29.15 8.80 -3.87
CA ASP A 57 28.87 9.06 -5.30
C ASP A 57 27.48 9.62 -5.62
N GLY A 58 26.99 10.55 -4.77
CA GLY A 58 25.69 11.22 -4.97
C GLY A 58 24.55 10.63 -4.14
N ALA A 59 24.73 9.47 -3.52
CA ALA A 59 23.81 9.01 -2.49
C ALA A 59 23.81 10.01 -1.32
N SER A 60 22.66 10.21 -0.69
CA SER A 60 22.52 11.14 0.43
C SER A 60 21.39 10.74 1.38
N GLN A 61 21.23 11.49 2.47
CA GLN A 61 20.11 11.34 3.39
C GLN A 61 19.41 12.68 3.58
N SER A 62 18.08 12.67 3.56
CA SER A 62 17.26 13.82 3.93
C SER A 62 15.95 13.35 4.55
N GLU A 63 15.53 14.00 5.64
CA GLU A 63 14.24 13.73 6.31
C GLU A 63 14.04 12.24 6.70
N GLY A 64 15.13 11.56 7.05
CA GLY A 64 15.10 10.12 7.38
C GLY A 64 15.06 9.18 6.18
N ALA A 65 14.93 9.71 4.95
CA ALA A 65 15.01 8.92 3.73
C ALA A 65 16.44 8.87 3.18
N TRP A 66 16.84 7.70 2.67
CA TRP A 66 18.06 7.54 1.89
C TRP A 66 17.76 7.77 0.42
N ILE A 67 18.50 8.66 -0.21
CA ILE A 67 18.24 9.15 -1.55
C ILE A 67 19.31 8.63 -2.49
N LEU A 68 18.87 7.91 -3.52
CA LEU A 68 19.68 7.43 -4.64
C LEU A 68 19.19 8.12 -5.92
N PRO A 69 19.98 9.03 -6.51
CA PRO A 69 19.62 9.66 -7.77
C PRO A 69 19.41 8.64 -8.89
N ILE A 70 18.44 8.88 -9.75
CA ILE A 70 18.21 8.07 -10.96
C ILE A 70 19.01 8.71 -12.10
N SER A 71 19.89 7.93 -12.71
CA SER A 71 20.70 8.35 -13.84
C SER A 71 19.84 8.57 -15.09
N GLN A 72 20.30 9.43 -15.99
CA GLN A 72 19.72 9.56 -17.34
C GLN A 72 20.13 8.38 -18.27
N ARG A 73 20.96 7.46 -17.78
CA ARG A 73 21.47 6.29 -18.51
C ARG A 73 20.57 5.08 -18.30
N GLY A 74 19.36 5.14 -18.82
CA GLY A 74 18.39 4.06 -18.73
C GLY A 74 16.98 4.60 -18.60
N ALA A 75 16.01 3.80 -19.03
CA ALA A 75 14.61 4.10 -18.88
C ALA A 75 13.87 2.82 -18.50
N LEU A 76 12.81 2.96 -17.71
CA LEU A 76 11.77 1.95 -17.56
C LEU A 76 10.65 2.27 -18.54
N THR A 77 10.10 1.25 -19.19
CA THR A 77 8.90 1.36 -20.00
C THR A 77 7.73 0.81 -19.21
N LEU A 78 6.74 1.65 -18.98
CA LEU A 78 5.47 1.30 -18.34
C LEU A 78 4.40 1.19 -19.41
N GLU A 79 3.53 0.20 -19.25
CA GLU A 79 2.30 0.11 -20.03
C GLU A 79 1.20 0.82 -19.24
N ALA A 80 0.62 1.87 -19.81
CA ALA A 80 -0.51 2.59 -19.26
C ALA A 80 -1.70 2.48 -20.22
N ARG A 81 -2.90 2.46 -19.66
CA ARG A 81 -4.15 2.43 -20.42
C ARG A 81 -5.16 3.35 -19.75
N HIS A 82 -5.61 4.38 -20.45
CA HIS A 82 -6.59 5.34 -19.92
C HIS A 82 -6.21 5.95 -18.56
N GLY A 83 -4.93 6.33 -18.42
CA GLY A 83 -4.35 6.83 -17.17
C GLY A 83 -4.14 5.80 -16.07
N SER A 84 -4.46 4.52 -16.29
CA SER A 84 -4.21 3.40 -15.37
C SER A 84 -2.94 2.65 -15.74
N LEU A 85 -2.00 2.46 -14.81
CA LEU A 85 -0.84 1.60 -15.03
C LEU A 85 -1.27 0.13 -15.11
N GLN A 86 -0.87 -0.55 -16.18
CA GLN A 86 -1.18 -1.95 -16.47
C GLN A 86 -0.04 -2.87 -16.07
N SER A 87 1.18 -2.51 -16.46
CA SER A 87 2.35 -3.35 -16.26
C SER A 87 3.65 -2.54 -16.37
N ILE A 88 4.76 -3.15 -15.97
CA ILE A 88 6.12 -2.66 -16.24
C ILE A 88 6.63 -3.50 -17.41
N ALA A 89 6.56 -2.93 -18.61
CA ALA A 89 6.80 -3.65 -19.86
C ALA A 89 8.29 -4.01 -20.07
N GLY A 90 9.21 -3.26 -19.47
CA GLY A 90 10.63 -3.59 -19.50
C GLY A 90 11.54 -2.40 -19.19
N GLY A 91 12.82 -2.55 -19.55
CA GLY A 91 13.85 -1.56 -19.28
C GLY A 91 14.39 -1.62 -17.85
N ALA A 92 15.23 -0.65 -17.51
CA ALA A 92 15.77 -0.47 -16.17
C ALA A 92 16.20 0.98 -15.95
N LEU A 93 15.99 1.49 -14.75
CA LEU A 93 16.57 2.74 -14.27
C LEU A 93 17.89 2.46 -13.60
N GLN A 94 18.97 3.05 -14.13
CA GLN A 94 20.26 3.03 -13.45
C GLN A 94 20.22 4.02 -12.28
N LEU A 95 20.63 3.60 -11.09
CA LEU A 95 20.83 4.50 -9.97
C LEU A 95 22.29 4.94 -9.90
N ASP A 96 22.49 6.22 -9.62
CA ASP A 96 23.77 6.78 -9.25
C ASP A 96 23.88 6.79 -7.71
N GLY A 97 25.09 6.65 -7.19
CA GLY A 97 25.35 6.55 -5.75
C GLY A 97 25.57 5.12 -5.23
N GLN A 98 26.15 5.05 -4.03
CA GLN A 98 26.48 3.80 -3.37
C GLN A 98 26.13 3.89 -1.88
N LEU A 99 25.75 2.75 -1.31
CA LEU A 99 25.52 2.58 0.12
C LEU A 99 26.47 1.50 0.66
N HIS A 100 27.19 1.83 1.72
CA HIS A 100 28.20 0.96 2.32
C HIS A 100 27.91 0.77 3.81
N TRP A 101 27.82 -0.47 4.27
CA TRP A 101 27.68 -0.79 5.70
C TRP A 101 28.88 -1.57 6.19
N GLN A 102 29.29 -1.28 7.42
CA GLN A 102 30.23 -2.08 8.19
C GLN A 102 29.44 -2.88 9.22
N LEU A 103 29.14 -4.13 8.89
CA LEU A 103 28.48 -5.07 9.78
C LEU A 103 29.52 -5.84 10.58
N ALA A 104 29.11 -6.46 11.69
CA ALA A 104 30.00 -7.24 12.55
C ALA A 104 30.66 -8.41 11.77
N GLY A 105 31.86 -8.18 11.23
CA GLY A 105 32.65 -9.15 10.48
C GLY A 105 32.51 -9.12 8.96
N GLN A 106 31.72 -8.20 8.38
CA GLN A 106 31.56 -8.10 6.92
C GLN A 106 31.20 -6.70 6.45
N ALA A 107 31.69 -6.31 5.27
CA ALA A 107 31.26 -5.11 4.59
C ALA A 107 30.15 -5.46 3.59
N LEU A 108 29.02 -4.76 3.68
CA LEU A 108 27.95 -4.85 2.69
C LEU A 108 28.02 -3.62 1.79
N GLN A 109 28.08 -3.81 0.48
CA GLN A 109 28.23 -2.74 -0.49
C GLN A 109 27.16 -2.84 -1.56
N TRP A 110 26.41 -1.77 -1.74
CA TRP A 110 25.44 -1.60 -2.81
C TRP A 110 25.97 -0.56 -3.79
N GLN A 111 26.29 -1.02 -5.00
CA GLN A 111 26.86 -0.22 -6.08
C GLN A 111 26.37 -0.75 -7.43
N GLY A 112 26.35 0.11 -8.44
CA GLY A 112 25.86 -0.27 -9.77
C GLY A 112 24.41 -0.76 -9.73
N LEU A 113 23.59 -0.11 -8.89
CA LEU A 113 22.22 -0.50 -8.64
C LEU A 113 21.30 -0.14 -9.82
N ARG A 114 20.31 -0.98 -10.07
CA ARG A 114 19.27 -0.75 -11.07
C ARG A 114 17.89 -1.09 -10.51
N LEU A 115 16.89 -0.28 -10.86
CA LEU A 115 15.48 -0.64 -10.70
C LEU A 115 14.99 -1.24 -12.01
N GLN A 116 14.46 -2.45 -11.95
CA GLN A 116 13.93 -3.17 -13.11
C GLN A 116 12.63 -3.91 -12.75
N ALA A 117 11.88 -4.37 -13.75
CA ALA A 117 10.67 -5.15 -13.53
C ALA A 117 10.95 -6.42 -12.69
N GLY A 118 10.08 -6.69 -11.73
CA GLY A 118 10.01 -7.94 -10.98
C GLY A 118 9.11 -8.98 -11.64
N SER A 119 8.80 -10.06 -10.92
CA SER A 119 7.92 -11.13 -11.42
C SER A 119 6.43 -10.85 -11.23
N GLU A 120 6.09 -9.95 -10.31
CA GLU A 120 4.71 -9.66 -9.92
C GLU A 120 4.15 -8.40 -10.59
N HIS A 121 2.82 -8.25 -10.55
CA HIS A 121 2.13 -7.06 -11.06
C HIS A 121 2.65 -5.79 -10.37
N LEU A 122 3.10 -4.82 -11.19
CA LEU A 122 3.67 -3.55 -10.74
C LEU A 122 4.73 -3.74 -9.63
N GLN A 123 5.59 -4.74 -9.76
CA GLN A 123 6.75 -4.91 -8.89
C GLN A 123 8.02 -4.42 -9.58
N LEU A 124 8.81 -3.66 -8.85
CA LEU A 124 10.20 -3.34 -9.18
C LEU A 124 11.13 -4.13 -8.27
N VAL A 125 12.31 -4.45 -8.77
CA VAL A 125 13.41 -5.02 -7.97
C VAL A 125 14.61 -4.09 -8.04
N LEU A 126 15.24 -3.89 -6.88
CA LEU A 126 16.53 -3.24 -6.79
C LEU A 126 17.62 -4.32 -6.91
N ALA A 127 18.28 -4.37 -8.05
CA ALA A 127 19.33 -5.34 -8.32
C ALA A 127 20.67 -4.66 -8.58
N ASP A 128 21.77 -5.38 -8.43
CA ASP A 128 23.08 -4.90 -8.89
C ASP A 128 23.43 -5.39 -10.30
N SER A 129 24.64 -5.08 -10.76
CA SER A 129 25.18 -5.47 -12.06
C SER A 129 25.42 -6.98 -12.21
N ALA A 130 25.42 -7.73 -11.11
CA ALA A 130 25.48 -9.20 -11.09
C ALA A 130 24.06 -9.82 -10.98
N GLU A 131 23.02 -9.01 -11.15
CA GLU A 131 21.61 -9.41 -11.06
C GLU A 131 21.18 -9.91 -9.67
N ARG A 132 21.96 -9.63 -8.63
CA ARG A 132 21.59 -9.97 -7.26
C ARG A 132 20.49 -9.02 -6.79
N ILE A 133 19.37 -9.58 -6.33
CA ILE A 133 18.21 -8.81 -5.87
C ILE A 133 18.38 -8.43 -4.40
N TRP A 134 18.53 -7.12 -4.16
CA TRP A 134 18.71 -6.54 -2.84
C TRP A 134 17.38 -6.17 -2.19
N LEU A 135 16.45 -5.58 -2.95
CA LEU A 135 15.11 -5.20 -2.49
C LEU A 135 14.05 -5.60 -3.50
N LEU A 136 12.87 -5.93 -2.99
CA LEU A 136 11.62 -6.01 -3.74
C LEU A 136 10.79 -4.76 -3.41
N LEU A 137 10.27 -4.09 -4.43
CA LEU A 137 9.46 -2.88 -4.32
C LEU A 137 8.10 -3.13 -4.96
N ASP A 138 7.03 -3.16 -4.19
CA ASP A 138 5.69 -3.54 -4.68
C ASP A 138 4.57 -2.84 -3.90
N HIS A 139 3.31 -3.22 -4.16
CA HIS A 139 2.13 -2.60 -3.55
C HIS A 139 2.14 -1.06 -3.64
N MET A 140 2.61 -0.55 -4.78
CA MET A 140 2.85 0.87 -5.00
C MET A 140 1.58 1.64 -5.32
N HIS A 141 1.46 2.83 -4.74
CA HIS A 141 0.58 3.85 -5.30
C HIS A 141 1.34 4.66 -6.34
N PHE A 142 0.62 5.24 -7.29
CA PHE A 142 1.19 6.11 -8.29
C PHE A 142 0.34 7.36 -8.50
N GLU A 143 1.01 8.45 -8.88
CA GLU A 143 0.41 9.72 -9.28
C GLU A 143 1.14 10.23 -10.51
N LEU A 144 0.38 10.50 -11.57
CA LEU A 144 0.88 11.10 -12.80
C LEU A 144 0.53 12.59 -12.79
N ASN A 145 1.53 13.46 -12.97
CA ASN A 145 1.33 14.89 -13.11
C ASN A 145 1.78 15.36 -14.51
N PRO A 146 0.86 15.38 -15.49
CA PRO A 146 1.19 15.77 -16.86
C PRO A 146 1.53 17.25 -17.03
N LEU A 147 1.24 18.11 -16.06
CA LEU A 147 1.64 19.52 -16.12
C LEU A 147 3.11 19.73 -15.71
N ALA A 148 3.68 18.78 -14.97
CA ALA A 148 5.05 18.82 -14.49
C ALA A 148 5.95 17.77 -15.16
N ASP A 149 5.41 16.95 -16.06
CA ASP A 149 6.09 15.78 -16.66
C ASP A 149 6.67 14.81 -15.60
N ASP A 150 6.03 14.74 -14.43
CA ASP A 150 6.50 13.96 -13.28
C ASP A 150 5.55 12.79 -12.98
N LEU A 151 6.15 11.62 -12.77
CA LEU A 151 5.49 10.42 -12.25
C LEU A 151 6.07 10.13 -10.87
N ARG A 152 5.17 9.94 -9.90
CA ARG A 152 5.54 9.55 -8.55
C ARG A 152 4.97 8.17 -8.24
N PHE A 153 5.83 7.25 -7.84
CA PHE A 153 5.41 6.08 -7.05
C PHE A 153 5.61 6.38 -5.57
N PHE A 154 4.61 6.11 -4.75
CA PHE A 154 4.62 6.40 -3.32
C PHE A 154 3.92 5.31 -2.53
N ASN A 155 4.15 5.30 -1.20
CA ASN A 155 3.72 4.21 -0.32
C ASN A 155 4.16 2.81 -0.81
N VAL A 156 5.29 2.73 -1.52
CA VAL A 156 5.79 1.47 -2.07
C VAL A 156 6.31 0.62 -0.93
N ASP A 157 5.84 -0.61 -0.79
CA ASP A 157 6.41 -1.52 0.19
C ASP A 157 7.83 -1.89 -0.24
N MET A 158 8.76 -1.79 0.70
CA MET A 158 10.15 -2.20 0.52
C MET A 158 10.37 -3.48 1.30
N ARG A 159 10.69 -4.57 0.60
CA ARG A 159 10.93 -5.89 1.19
C ARG A 159 12.34 -6.39 0.92
N MET A 160 12.86 -7.21 1.83
CA MET A 160 14.21 -7.76 1.73
C MET A 160 14.33 -8.71 0.54
N GLY A 161 15.28 -8.46 -0.36
CA GLY A 161 15.63 -9.40 -1.42
C GLY A 161 16.49 -10.56 -0.92
N GLU A 162 16.57 -11.64 -1.69
CA GLU A 162 17.33 -12.84 -1.33
C GLU A 162 18.82 -12.55 -1.10
N ALA A 163 19.42 -11.66 -1.91
CA ALA A 163 20.84 -11.34 -1.77
C ALA A 163 21.13 -10.58 -0.46
N MET A 164 20.20 -9.73 -0.03
CA MET A 164 20.30 -9.02 1.24
C MET A 164 20.19 -10.00 2.42
N ALA A 165 19.18 -10.88 2.40
CA ALA A 165 18.96 -11.89 3.43
C ALA A 165 20.17 -12.84 3.57
N ALA A 166 20.70 -13.31 2.45
CA ALA A 166 21.89 -14.16 2.42
C ALA A 166 23.14 -13.42 2.93
N SER A 167 23.33 -12.15 2.57
CA SER A 167 24.44 -11.34 3.05
C SER A 167 24.37 -11.11 4.56
N LEU A 168 23.17 -11.07 5.15
CA LEU A 168 23.01 -10.99 6.60
C LEU A 168 23.19 -12.34 7.32
N ASN A 169 23.43 -13.43 6.58
CA ASN A 169 23.40 -14.80 7.08
C ASN A 169 22.05 -15.15 7.73
N ARG A 170 20.96 -14.61 7.17
CA ARG A 170 19.57 -14.77 7.64
C ARG A 170 18.64 -15.01 6.44
N PRO A 171 18.83 -16.09 5.64
CA PRO A 171 18.06 -16.34 4.42
C PRO A 171 16.54 -16.42 4.67
N GLU A 172 16.11 -16.78 5.88
CA GLU A 172 14.71 -16.82 6.30
C GLU A 172 14.04 -15.44 6.38
N LEU A 173 14.81 -14.35 6.29
CA LEU A 173 14.29 -12.98 6.26
C LEU A 173 13.97 -12.48 4.84
N ALA A 174 14.25 -13.26 3.79
CA ALA A 174 13.87 -12.90 2.43
C ALA A 174 12.36 -12.67 2.32
N GLY A 175 11.96 -11.61 1.61
CA GLY A 175 10.58 -11.16 1.46
C GLY A 175 10.02 -10.40 2.67
N SER A 176 10.77 -10.25 3.76
CA SER A 176 10.29 -9.52 4.94
C SER A 176 10.22 -8.01 4.71
N HIS A 177 9.20 -7.34 5.25
CA HIS A 177 9.04 -5.89 5.14
C HIS A 177 10.18 -5.17 5.87
N LEU A 178 10.79 -4.22 5.16
CA LEU A 178 11.91 -3.40 5.59
C LEU A 178 11.52 -1.92 5.73
N GLY A 179 10.40 -1.49 5.18
CA GLY A 179 9.98 -0.09 5.23
C GLY A 179 9.27 0.29 3.95
N GLN A 180 9.34 1.57 3.58
CA GLN A 180 8.71 2.06 2.37
C GLN A 180 9.73 2.63 1.40
N ALA A 181 9.32 2.84 0.17
CA ALA A 181 10.06 3.61 -0.82
C ALA A 181 9.15 4.61 -1.53
N GLU A 182 9.78 5.63 -2.12
CA GLU A 182 9.17 6.53 -3.09
C GLU A 182 10.09 6.64 -4.30
N ILE A 183 9.51 6.69 -5.48
CA ILE A 183 10.24 6.92 -6.73
C ILE A 183 9.64 8.18 -7.33
N LEU A 184 10.46 9.21 -7.48
CA LEU A 184 10.10 10.41 -8.23
C LEU A 184 10.90 10.37 -9.52
N THR A 185 10.21 10.38 -10.65
CA THR A 185 10.84 10.25 -11.96
C THR A 185 10.13 11.13 -12.97
N ARG A 186 10.81 11.46 -14.05
CA ARG A 186 10.17 12.13 -15.18
C ARG A 186 9.58 11.10 -16.10
N PHE A 187 8.57 11.50 -16.84
CA PHE A 187 7.98 10.64 -17.85
C PHE A 187 7.80 11.35 -19.19
N GLN A 188 7.75 10.53 -20.24
CA GLN A 188 7.36 10.95 -21.58
C GLN A 188 6.33 9.95 -22.06
N GLU A 189 5.14 10.45 -22.32
CA GLU A 189 4.10 9.71 -23.01
C GLU A 189 4.44 9.63 -24.50
N THR A 190 4.20 8.45 -25.08
CA THR A 190 4.06 8.32 -26.53
C THR A 190 2.56 8.23 -26.83
N PRO A 191 1.94 9.30 -27.37
CA PRO A 191 0.51 9.29 -27.63
C PRO A 191 0.17 8.21 -28.66
N VAL A 192 -0.79 7.35 -28.32
CA VAL A 192 -1.39 6.42 -29.29
C VAL A 192 -2.84 6.87 -29.53
N PRO A 193 -3.21 7.18 -30.78
CA PRO A 193 -4.59 7.52 -31.12
C PRO A 193 -5.55 6.41 -30.68
N SER A 194 -6.65 6.82 -30.06
CA SER A 194 -7.68 5.92 -29.54
C SER A 194 -9.06 6.39 -29.96
N ASP A 195 -9.85 5.46 -30.48
CA ASP A 195 -11.25 5.65 -30.82
C ASP A 195 -12.21 5.16 -29.72
N ASP A 196 -11.73 4.84 -28.50
CA ASP A 196 -12.57 4.24 -27.45
C ASP A 196 -13.55 5.27 -26.82
N PRO A 197 -14.86 5.19 -27.12
CA PRO A 197 -15.83 6.18 -26.69
C PRO A 197 -16.28 5.94 -25.24
N ASP A 198 -16.12 6.95 -24.38
CA ASP A 198 -16.98 7.30 -23.24
C ASP A 198 -17.61 6.18 -22.37
N PHE A 199 -16.92 5.06 -22.14
CA PHE A 199 -17.47 3.91 -21.41
C PHE A 199 -17.70 4.15 -19.90
N CYS A 200 -17.21 5.27 -19.35
CA CYS A 200 -17.24 5.57 -17.92
C CYS A 200 -18.43 6.44 -17.48
N GLN A 201 -19.32 6.83 -18.40
CA GLN A 201 -20.51 7.61 -18.08
C GLN A 201 -21.82 6.89 -18.46
N PRO A 202 -22.85 6.96 -17.61
CA PRO A 202 -22.83 7.40 -16.21
C PRO A 202 -22.09 6.40 -15.29
N VAL A 203 -21.68 6.85 -14.10
CA VAL A 203 -21.14 5.93 -13.08
C VAL A 203 -22.19 4.88 -12.70
N ARG A 204 -21.82 3.61 -12.81
CA ARG A 204 -22.67 2.45 -12.53
C ARG A 204 -22.64 2.13 -11.04
N TRP A 205 -23.48 2.77 -10.25
CA TRP A 205 -23.49 2.58 -8.79
C TRP A 205 -24.22 1.29 -8.36
N PRO A 206 -23.87 0.69 -7.21
CA PRO A 206 -24.59 -0.45 -6.67
C PRO A 206 -26.08 -0.16 -6.51
N GLY A 207 -26.92 -1.10 -6.96
CA GLY A 207 -28.37 -1.02 -6.88
C GLY A 207 -29.04 -0.18 -7.97
N THR A 208 -28.32 0.47 -8.87
CA THR A 208 -28.97 1.12 -10.05
C THR A 208 -29.39 0.06 -11.07
N LEU A 209 -30.49 0.30 -11.80
CA LEU A 209 -30.94 -0.60 -12.86
C LEU A 209 -29.90 -0.65 -13.99
N ILE A 210 -29.64 -1.85 -14.50
CA ILE A 210 -28.77 -2.03 -15.67
C ILE A 210 -29.44 -1.42 -16.91
N ASP A 211 -30.73 -1.69 -17.05
CA ASP A 211 -31.60 -1.12 -18.07
C ASP A 211 -32.83 -0.50 -17.39
N PRO A 212 -33.00 0.84 -17.42
CA PRO A 212 -34.17 1.51 -16.84
C PRO A 212 -35.51 1.11 -17.46
N ASP A 213 -35.52 0.73 -18.75
CA ASP A 213 -36.72 0.33 -19.49
C ASP A 213 -37.02 -1.17 -19.30
N HIS A 214 -36.02 -1.95 -18.92
CA HIS A 214 -36.10 -3.40 -18.68
C HIS A 214 -35.60 -3.80 -17.29
N PRO A 215 -36.37 -3.53 -16.21
CA PRO A 215 -35.94 -3.82 -14.83
C PRO A 215 -35.62 -5.30 -14.53
N GLU A 216 -36.14 -6.21 -15.34
CA GLU A 216 -35.88 -7.65 -15.29
C GLU A 216 -34.43 -8.03 -15.60
N VAL A 217 -33.67 -7.15 -16.28
CA VAL A 217 -32.24 -7.35 -16.57
C VAL A 217 -31.41 -7.34 -15.29
N GLY A 218 -31.89 -6.66 -14.24
CA GLY A 218 -31.27 -6.62 -12.94
C GLY A 218 -30.65 -5.27 -12.60
N ARG A 219 -29.75 -5.29 -11.61
CA ARG A 219 -29.11 -4.10 -11.05
C ARG A 219 -27.61 -4.30 -11.00
N TYR A 220 -26.86 -3.21 -11.07
CA TYR A 220 -25.43 -3.26 -10.83
C TYR A 220 -25.12 -3.66 -9.38
N GLN A 221 -24.08 -4.46 -9.18
CA GLN A 221 -23.70 -5.01 -7.89
C GLN A 221 -22.21 -4.76 -7.63
N ALA A 222 -21.85 -4.32 -6.41
CA ALA A 222 -20.44 -4.30 -6.04
C ALA A 222 -19.95 -5.75 -5.91
N ASP A 223 -18.82 -6.06 -6.52
CA ASP A 223 -18.27 -7.42 -6.53
C ASP A 223 -16.74 -7.31 -6.46
N VAL A 224 -16.23 -7.06 -5.26
CA VAL A 224 -14.81 -6.87 -5.02
C VAL A 224 -14.19 -8.17 -4.54
N GLN A 225 -13.02 -8.49 -5.06
CA GLN A 225 -12.29 -9.70 -4.75
C GLN A 225 -10.96 -9.33 -4.10
N LEU A 226 -10.61 -9.98 -2.99
CA LEU A 226 -9.27 -9.97 -2.45
C LEU A 226 -8.42 -10.95 -3.26
N ILE A 227 -7.54 -10.40 -4.09
CA ILE A 227 -6.73 -11.18 -5.04
C ILE A 227 -5.31 -11.42 -4.54
N ASP A 228 -4.84 -10.63 -3.57
CA ASP A 228 -3.59 -10.87 -2.87
C ASP A 228 -3.68 -10.49 -1.39
N LEU A 229 -3.04 -11.28 -0.53
CA LEU A 229 -2.94 -11.02 0.91
C LEU A 229 -1.60 -11.54 1.44
N ASN A 230 -0.66 -10.63 1.62
CA ASN A 230 0.74 -10.90 1.88
C ASN A 230 1.29 -9.98 2.98
N GLY A 231 2.63 -9.94 3.11
CA GLY A 231 3.28 -8.94 3.96
C GLY A 231 3.14 -9.15 5.46
N PHE A 232 2.58 -10.27 5.94
CA PHE A 232 2.46 -10.62 7.37
C PHE A 232 3.83 -10.74 8.03
N THR A 233 4.35 -9.59 8.45
CA THR A 233 5.68 -9.45 8.99
C THR A 233 5.60 -8.58 10.22
N VAL A 234 6.56 -8.77 11.13
CA VAL A 234 6.68 -7.91 12.30
C VAL A 234 7.19 -6.54 11.85
N ASN A 235 6.38 -5.51 12.10
CA ASN A 235 6.71 -4.12 11.76
C ASN A 235 7.63 -3.51 12.82
N ARG A 236 7.30 -3.73 14.10
CA ARG A 236 8.02 -3.24 15.28
C ARG A 236 7.55 -3.97 16.53
N CYS A 237 8.31 -3.84 17.61
CA CYS A 237 7.91 -4.25 18.96
C CYS A 237 7.73 -3.04 19.88
N GLU A 238 6.92 -3.18 20.91
CA GLU A 238 6.67 -2.15 21.93
C GLU A 238 7.80 -2.13 22.96
N THR A 239 8.95 -1.63 22.51
CA THR A 239 10.18 -1.42 23.28
C THR A 239 10.68 0.02 23.06
N ASP A 240 11.65 0.47 23.86
CA ASP A 240 12.17 1.84 23.79
C ASP A 240 12.82 2.18 22.43
N ASN A 241 13.25 1.18 21.67
CA ASN A 241 13.88 1.32 20.36
C ASN A 241 13.10 0.63 19.22
N SER A 242 11.83 0.28 19.46
CA SER A 242 10.98 -0.48 18.54
C SER A 242 11.53 -1.85 18.09
N SER A 243 12.61 -2.35 18.71
CA SER A 243 13.26 -3.60 18.35
C SER A 243 12.60 -4.78 19.05
N CYS A 244 12.55 -5.90 18.33
CA CYS A 244 12.12 -7.20 18.82
C CYS A 244 13.36 -8.00 19.24
N ASP A 245 13.36 -8.58 20.44
CA ASP A 245 14.50 -9.33 21.01
C ASP A 245 14.15 -10.80 21.33
N GLY A 246 12.95 -11.22 20.93
CA GLY A 246 12.45 -12.58 21.01
C GLY A 246 11.84 -12.94 22.37
N PRO A 247 11.25 -14.14 22.47
CA PRO A 247 10.62 -14.64 23.70
C PRO A 247 11.58 -14.79 24.89
N GLY A 248 12.90 -14.86 24.63
CA GLY A 248 13.93 -14.94 25.67
C GLY A 248 14.43 -13.58 26.17
N GLY A 249 13.99 -12.48 25.53
CA GLY A 249 14.29 -11.10 25.91
C GLY A 249 13.15 -10.47 26.70
N ILE A 250 12.66 -9.32 26.23
CA ILE A 250 11.56 -8.57 26.85
C ILE A 250 10.19 -9.23 26.54
N ASP A 251 10.10 -10.04 25.48
CA ASP A 251 8.85 -10.64 24.99
C ASP A 251 7.76 -9.57 24.77
N ALA A 252 8.15 -8.52 24.03
CA ALA A 252 7.34 -7.33 23.88
C ALA A 252 6.16 -7.56 22.93
N PRO A 253 5.05 -6.82 23.07
CA PRO A 253 4.00 -6.81 22.05
C PRO A 253 4.56 -6.34 20.70
N MET A 254 4.47 -7.20 19.69
CA MET A 254 4.80 -6.92 18.30
C MET A 254 3.57 -6.46 17.51
N VAL A 255 3.79 -5.54 16.57
CA VAL A 255 2.80 -5.07 15.59
C VAL A 255 2.99 -5.82 14.29
N ILE A 256 1.91 -6.35 13.74
CA ILE A 256 1.88 -7.01 12.44
C ILE A 256 0.76 -6.38 11.60
N SER A 257 1.08 -5.98 10.38
CA SER A 257 0.12 -5.50 9.38
C SER A 257 0.34 -6.22 8.05
N PRO A 258 -0.71 -6.53 7.29
CA PRO A 258 -0.58 -7.12 5.98
C PRO A 258 -0.36 -6.07 4.89
N SER A 259 0.02 -6.57 3.73
CA SER A 259 -0.22 -5.95 2.42
C SER A 259 -1.36 -6.69 1.73
N ALA A 260 -2.16 -6.01 0.93
CA ALA A 260 -3.30 -6.59 0.24
C ALA A 260 -3.56 -5.93 -1.11
N GLU A 261 -4.10 -6.71 -2.05
CA GLU A 261 -4.55 -6.25 -3.36
C GLU A 261 -5.99 -6.70 -3.60
N LEU A 262 -6.81 -5.78 -4.06
CA LEU A 262 -8.21 -5.99 -4.40
C LEU A 262 -8.39 -5.85 -5.91
N ARG A 263 -9.42 -6.51 -6.44
CA ARG A 263 -9.92 -6.28 -7.79
C ARG A 263 -11.43 -6.20 -7.77
N ASN A 264 -11.98 -5.13 -8.33
CA ASN A 264 -13.40 -5.13 -8.66
C ASN A 264 -13.62 -6.03 -9.87
N SER A 265 -14.65 -6.88 -9.88
CA SER A 265 -14.79 -7.90 -10.92
C SER A 265 -15.05 -7.30 -12.31
N ASN A 266 -14.98 -8.15 -13.34
CA ASN A 266 -15.16 -7.75 -14.74
C ASN A 266 -16.51 -8.22 -15.29
N ASN A 267 -17.50 -8.46 -14.43
CA ASN A 267 -18.81 -8.90 -14.88
C ASN A 267 -19.58 -7.72 -15.48
N PRO A 268 -20.45 -7.94 -16.49
CA PRO A 268 -21.23 -6.86 -17.12
C PRO A 268 -22.09 -6.04 -16.14
N ASP A 269 -22.52 -6.65 -15.04
CA ASP A 269 -23.33 -6.10 -13.95
C ASP A 269 -22.48 -5.57 -12.77
N THR A 270 -21.15 -5.51 -12.91
CA THR A 270 -20.29 -4.97 -11.85
C THR A 270 -20.49 -3.46 -11.69
N ALA A 271 -20.74 -3.04 -10.45
CA ALA A 271 -20.84 -1.65 -10.06
C ALA A 271 -19.45 -1.05 -9.77
N ALA A 272 -19.32 0.26 -9.95
CA ALA A 272 -18.26 1.05 -9.35
C ALA A 272 -18.42 1.10 -7.82
N VAL A 273 -17.31 1.12 -7.08
CA VAL A 273 -17.32 1.10 -5.61
C VAL A 273 -16.87 2.45 -5.05
N PRO A 274 -17.67 3.10 -4.18
CA PRO A 274 -17.30 4.33 -3.50
C PRO A 274 -16.07 4.13 -2.60
N TRP A 275 -15.10 5.02 -2.73
CA TRP A 275 -13.81 4.99 -2.04
C TRP A 275 -13.44 6.38 -1.48
N PHE A 276 -14.45 7.13 -1.07
CA PHE A 276 -14.31 8.51 -0.61
C PHE A 276 -13.62 8.56 0.75
N SER A 277 -12.56 9.36 0.86
CA SER A 277 -11.80 9.47 2.10
C SER A 277 -12.62 10.13 3.22
N LYS A 278 -12.27 9.86 4.48
CA LYS A 278 -12.88 10.54 5.64
C LYS A 278 -12.87 12.06 5.44
N PHE A 279 -14.00 12.71 5.72
CA PHE A 279 -14.23 14.15 5.63
C PHE A 279 -14.06 14.75 4.22
N SER A 280 -14.23 13.94 3.17
CA SER A 280 -14.13 14.44 1.79
C SER A 280 -15.41 15.10 1.27
N GLY A 281 -16.58 14.83 1.88
CA GLY A 281 -17.84 15.48 1.50
C GLY A 281 -19.05 14.54 1.42
N VAL A 282 -19.99 14.90 0.54
CA VAL A 282 -21.27 14.20 0.31
C VAL A 282 -21.27 13.72 -1.13
N PHE A 283 -21.20 12.40 -1.32
CA PHE A 283 -21.08 11.81 -2.65
C PHE A 283 -22.09 10.70 -2.90
N SER A 284 -22.43 10.50 -4.18
CA SER A 284 -23.16 9.32 -4.61
C SER A 284 -22.37 8.04 -4.31
N PRO A 285 -23.06 6.90 -4.15
CA PRO A 285 -24.50 6.71 -4.16
C PRO A 285 -25.15 6.88 -2.77
N TYR A 286 -24.35 7.09 -1.73
CA TYR A 286 -24.81 7.01 -0.34
C TYR A 286 -25.08 8.37 0.32
N GLY A 287 -24.72 9.48 -0.34
CA GLY A 287 -24.84 10.82 0.21
C GLY A 287 -23.88 11.09 1.37
N ASN A 288 -22.66 10.53 1.32
CA ASN A 288 -21.62 10.67 2.34
C ASN A 288 -20.23 10.24 1.80
N ASP A 289 -19.25 10.21 2.68
CA ASP A 289 -17.82 9.91 2.45
C ASP A 289 -17.44 8.48 2.85
N GLN A 290 -18.31 7.51 2.54
CA GLN A 290 -18.05 6.12 2.89
C GLN A 290 -17.00 5.49 1.97
N HIS A 291 -16.25 4.57 2.54
CA HIS A 291 -15.13 3.87 1.94
C HIS A 291 -15.03 2.45 2.53
N PRO A 292 -14.33 1.53 1.87
CA PRO A 292 -14.08 0.20 2.43
C PRO A 292 -13.20 0.23 3.68
N PHE A 293 -13.33 -0.84 4.45
CA PHE A 293 -12.56 -1.06 5.67
C PHE A 293 -11.74 -2.33 5.54
N LEU A 294 -10.54 -2.37 6.13
CA LEU A 294 -9.76 -3.60 6.25
C LEU A 294 -9.59 -3.95 7.73
N VAL A 295 -9.82 -5.21 8.04
CA VAL A 295 -9.46 -5.82 9.32
C VAL A 295 -8.60 -7.04 9.09
N TRP A 296 -7.75 -7.38 10.04
CA TRP A 296 -7.00 -8.62 10.02
C TRP A 296 -6.96 -9.28 11.39
N ASN A 297 -6.85 -10.61 11.38
CA ASN A 297 -6.82 -11.45 12.56
C ASN A 297 -5.71 -12.49 12.42
N ILE A 298 -5.21 -12.96 13.55
CA ILE A 298 -4.21 -14.02 13.59
C ILE A 298 -4.78 -15.14 14.45
N TYR A 299 -4.78 -16.34 13.90
CA TYR A 299 -5.20 -17.54 14.58
C TYR A 299 -4.05 -18.51 14.72
N ARG A 300 -4.07 -19.27 15.81
CA ARG A 300 -3.19 -20.40 16.04
C ARG A 300 -4.02 -21.67 16.18
N THR A 301 -3.66 -22.71 15.45
CA THR A 301 -4.15 -24.07 15.68
C THR A 301 -3.06 -24.81 16.45
N ASP A 302 -3.33 -25.16 17.71
CA ASP A 302 -2.38 -25.91 18.54
C ASP A 302 -2.30 -27.39 18.10
N ALA A 303 -1.29 -28.12 18.56
CA ALA A 303 -1.08 -29.53 18.20
C ALA A 303 -2.24 -30.47 18.62
N ASP A 304 -3.05 -30.04 19.59
CA ASP A 304 -4.26 -30.74 20.03
C ASP A 304 -5.49 -30.42 19.15
N GLY A 305 -5.33 -29.60 18.11
CA GLY A 305 -6.38 -29.19 17.17
C GLY A 305 -7.18 -27.96 17.62
N ARG A 306 -6.86 -27.34 18.76
CA ARG A 306 -7.58 -26.17 19.25
C ARG A 306 -7.27 -24.93 18.42
N LEU A 307 -8.30 -24.29 17.87
CA LEU A 307 -8.20 -23.00 17.18
C LEU A 307 -8.37 -21.84 18.17
N LEU A 308 -7.41 -20.93 18.18
CA LEU A 308 -7.40 -19.72 19.00
C LEU A 308 -7.23 -18.49 18.13
N GLN A 309 -8.08 -17.47 18.32
CA GLN A 309 -7.77 -16.12 17.87
C GLN A 309 -6.77 -15.51 18.84
N ILE A 310 -5.51 -15.39 18.39
CA ILE A 310 -4.43 -14.85 19.21
C ILE A 310 -4.26 -13.35 18.98
N GLY A 311 -4.60 -12.85 17.78
CA GLY A 311 -4.43 -11.46 17.39
C GLY A 311 -5.63 -10.91 16.65
N ARG A 312 -5.92 -9.62 16.88
CA ARG A 312 -7.03 -8.89 16.27
C ARG A 312 -6.63 -7.43 16.05
N SER A 313 -6.79 -6.93 14.83
CA SER A 313 -6.58 -5.52 14.50
C SER A 313 -7.73 -4.63 15.00
N GLY A 314 -7.53 -3.32 15.00
CA GLY A 314 -8.63 -2.35 14.86
C GLY A 314 -9.23 -2.44 13.44
N VAL A 315 -9.59 -1.30 12.89
CA VAL A 315 -10.04 -1.15 11.50
C VAL A 315 -9.13 -0.17 10.78
N LYS A 316 -8.73 -0.51 9.55
CA LYS A 316 -8.08 0.40 8.62
C LYS A 316 -9.14 0.99 7.68
N HIS A 317 -9.18 2.30 7.60
CA HIS A 317 -9.99 3.08 6.67
C HIS A 317 -9.26 3.21 5.34
N ALA A 318 -9.89 2.79 4.24
CA ALA A 318 -9.40 3.14 2.92
C ALA A 318 -9.47 4.66 2.70
N PHE A 319 -8.54 5.20 1.92
CA PHE A 319 -8.41 6.66 1.72
C PHE A 319 -8.26 7.09 0.27
N LEU A 320 -7.88 6.17 -0.62
CA LEU A 320 -7.88 6.35 -2.07
C LEU A 320 -7.93 4.99 -2.78
N THR A 321 -8.13 5.00 -4.08
CA THR A 321 -7.94 3.83 -4.95
C THR A 321 -7.06 4.18 -6.13
N VAL A 322 -6.01 3.40 -6.35
CA VAL A 322 -5.02 3.65 -7.41
C VAL A 322 -5.53 3.28 -8.80
N ASN A 323 -6.52 2.39 -8.87
CA ASN A 323 -7.10 1.87 -10.12
C ASN A 323 -6.02 1.42 -11.12
N SER A 324 -5.25 0.38 -10.79
CA SER A 324 -4.31 -0.26 -11.71
C SER A 324 -4.96 -1.40 -12.51
N ALA A 325 -4.31 -1.83 -13.60
CA ALA A 325 -4.72 -2.96 -14.45
C ALA A 325 -6.19 -2.91 -14.92
N CYS A 326 -6.69 -1.71 -15.20
CA CYS A 326 -8.06 -1.49 -15.62
C CYS A 326 -8.28 -1.73 -17.11
N THR A 327 -9.44 -2.30 -17.47
CA THR A 327 -9.86 -2.41 -18.88
C THR A 327 -10.62 -1.18 -19.38
N SER A 328 -11.22 -0.39 -18.49
CA SER A 328 -11.93 0.87 -18.80
C SER A 328 -11.10 2.09 -18.36
N CYS A 329 -11.68 3.28 -18.41
CA CYS A 329 -10.98 4.56 -18.20
C CYS A 329 -11.18 5.14 -16.79
N PRO A 330 -10.61 4.54 -15.72
CA PRO A 330 -10.83 5.04 -14.36
C PRO A 330 -10.34 6.49 -14.25
N ASN A 331 -9.14 6.78 -14.78
CA ASN A 331 -8.38 8.00 -14.45
C ASN A 331 -8.66 9.18 -15.38
N THR A 332 -9.56 9.03 -16.34
CA THR A 332 -10.02 10.13 -17.21
C THR A 332 -11.42 10.64 -16.85
N HIS A 333 -12.11 9.99 -15.91
CA HIS A 333 -13.46 10.38 -15.51
C HIS A 333 -13.42 11.66 -14.62
N PRO A 334 -14.27 12.67 -14.85
CA PRO A 334 -14.24 13.94 -14.10
C PRO A 334 -14.45 13.81 -12.58
N GLN A 335 -15.10 12.75 -12.12
CA GLN A 335 -15.27 12.44 -10.69
C GLN A 335 -14.22 11.47 -10.14
N ASN A 336 -13.30 10.99 -10.98
CA ASN A 336 -12.25 10.08 -10.54
C ASN A 336 -11.05 10.85 -10.00
N ASN A 337 -11.18 11.24 -8.74
CA ASN A 337 -10.09 11.79 -7.92
C ASN A 337 -9.56 10.70 -6.97
N PHE A 338 -9.31 9.49 -7.49
CA PHE A 338 -8.92 8.31 -6.69
C PHE A 338 -9.95 7.90 -5.62
N HIS A 339 -11.24 8.20 -5.84
CA HIS A 339 -12.33 7.92 -4.89
C HIS A 339 -13.39 6.94 -5.40
N ILE A 340 -13.13 6.30 -6.53
CA ILE A 340 -14.03 5.31 -7.13
C ILE A 340 -13.18 4.16 -7.61
N LEU A 341 -13.43 2.94 -7.11
CA LEU A 341 -12.82 1.74 -7.67
C LEU A 341 -13.71 1.26 -8.81
N TRP A 342 -13.20 1.36 -10.02
CA TRP A 342 -13.96 1.04 -11.23
C TRP A 342 -14.03 -0.47 -11.48
N PRO A 343 -15.02 -0.94 -12.25
CA PRO A 343 -15.06 -2.34 -12.69
C PRO A 343 -13.74 -2.77 -13.31
N ASN A 344 -13.33 -3.99 -13.00
CA ASN A 344 -12.09 -4.61 -13.44
C ASN A 344 -10.78 -3.95 -13.00
N CYS A 345 -10.83 -2.85 -12.24
CA CYS A 345 -9.66 -2.21 -11.70
C CYS A 345 -9.16 -2.90 -10.43
N ARG A 346 -7.86 -2.75 -10.21
CA ARG A 346 -7.19 -3.19 -9.00
C ARG A 346 -6.85 -2.03 -8.09
N ASP A 347 -6.80 -2.31 -6.80
CA ASP A 347 -6.35 -1.38 -5.77
C ASP A 347 -5.43 -2.10 -4.79
N THR A 348 -4.42 -1.40 -4.28
CA THR A 348 -3.39 -2.01 -3.45
C THR A 348 -3.19 -1.22 -2.17
N TYR A 349 -2.90 -1.91 -1.07
CA TYR A 349 -2.50 -1.32 0.18
C TYR A 349 -1.35 -2.12 0.79
N GLY A 350 -0.18 -1.49 0.88
CA GLY A 350 1.01 -2.07 1.51
C GLY A 350 0.97 -2.10 3.03
N THR A 351 1.98 -2.75 3.61
CA THR A 351 2.19 -2.86 5.06
C THR A 351 2.31 -1.47 5.69
N GLY A 352 3.06 -0.55 5.07
CA GLY A 352 3.28 0.79 5.62
C GLY A 352 2.01 1.64 5.68
N ASN A 353 1.19 1.62 4.63
CA ASN A 353 -0.04 2.42 4.59
C ASN A 353 -1.18 1.79 5.43
N ASN A 354 -1.21 0.46 5.56
CA ASN A 354 -2.11 -0.23 6.48
C ASN A 354 -1.73 0.00 7.96
N ASP A 355 -0.47 0.31 8.23
CA ASP A 355 0.06 0.61 9.56
C ASP A 355 0.07 2.12 9.88
N THR A 356 -0.67 2.94 9.15
CA THR A 356 -0.67 4.41 9.34
C THR A 356 -1.69 4.87 10.38
N ASN A 357 -1.23 5.57 11.42
CA ASN A 357 -2.05 6.10 12.53
C ASN A 357 -3.33 6.85 12.10
N ARG A 358 -3.24 7.65 11.03
CA ARG A 358 -4.33 8.50 10.53
C ARG A 358 -5.51 7.71 9.96
N HIS A 359 -5.25 6.47 9.55
CA HIS A 359 -6.22 5.61 8.88
C HIS A 359 -6.64 4.42 9.74
N LEU A 360 -6.22 4.37 11.01
CA LEU A 360 -6.62 3.33 11.94
C LEU A 360 -7.65 3.84 12.94
N GLY A 361 -8.64 3.00 13.24
CA GLY A 361 -9.69 3.27 14.21
C GLY A 361 -10.13 2.01 14.94
N PRO A 362 -10.96 2.13 15.98
CA PRO A 362 -11.60 0.99 16.62
C PRO A 362 -12.71 0.39 15.75
N ARG A 363 -12.83 -0.94 15.74
CA ARG A 363 -13.89 -1.63 14.95
C ARG A 363 -15.31 -1.23 15.36
N SER A 364 -15.50 -0.70 16.56
CA SER A 364 -16.80 -0.24 17.08
C SER A 364 -17.37 0.97 16.33
N GLU A 365 -16.57 1.66 15.52
CA GLU A 365 -17.04 2.75 14.67
C GLU A 365 -17.79 2.27 13.42
N ILE A 366 -17.73 0.97 13.10
CA ILE A 366 -18.38 0.39 11.94
C ILE A 366 -19.63 -0.36 12.36
N ALA A 367 -20.78 0.01 11.80
CA ALA A 367 -22.01 -0.76 11.92
C ALA A 367 -21.87 -2.06 11.10
N PRO A 368 -21.77 -3.24 11.73
CA PRO A 368 -21.31 -4.45 11.08
C PRO A 368 -22.27 -5.00 10.02
N ASN A 369 -23.58 -4.80 10.20
CA ASN A 369 -24.61 -5.29 9.28
C ASN A 369 -24.76 -4.44 8.00
N THR A 370 -24.31 -3.19 8.02
CA THR A 370 -24.44 -2.28 6.88
C THR A 370 -23.11 -1.78 6.33
N VAL A 371 -22.00 -2.15 6.98
CA VAL A 371 -20.64 -1.68 6.65
C VAL A 371 -20.63 -0.15 6.55
N ARG A 372 -21.16 0.51 7.58
CA ARG A 372 -21.24 1.99 7.64
C ARG A 372 -20.36 2.50 8.75
N TRP A 373 -19.47 3.43 8.44
CA TRP A 373 -18.74 4.18 9.44
C TRP A 373 -19.62 5.25 10.07
N GLY A 374 -19.78 5.18 11.38
CA GLY A 374 -20.40 6.23 12.18
C GLY A 374 -19.40 7.34 12.43
N ARG A 375 -19.42 8.39 11.61
CA ARG A 375 -18.53 9.56 11.73
C ARG A 375 -18.66 10.24 13.10
N CYS A 376 -19.88 10.62 13.47
CA CYS A 376 -20.17 11.25 14.75
C CYS A 376 -19.89 10.28 15.91
N GLY A 377 -19.06 10.72 16.86
CA GLY A 377 -18.59 9.94 18.01
C GLY A 377 -17.44 8.99 17.67
N SER A 378 -16.91 9.05 16.45
CA SER A 378 -15.68 8.34 16.09
C SER A 378 -14.46 9.00 16.72
N THR A 379 -13.35 8.29 16.75
CA THR A 379 -12.04 8.85 17.06
C THR A 379 -11.67 10.03 16.16
N SER A 380 -12.21 10.10 14.95
CA SER A 380 -11.91 11.19 14.01
C SER A 380 -12.90 12.37 14.07
N ASP A 381 -14.01 12.26 14.80
CA ASP A 381 -15.06 13.30 14.98
C ASP A 381 -15.84 12.97 16.27
N ALA A 382 -15.19 13.18 17.41
CA ALA A 382 -15.68 12.76 18.72
C ALA A 382 -16.82 13.66 19.22
N ASN A 383 -16.86 14.92 18.77
CA ASN A 383 -17.84 15.92 19.17
C ASN A 383 -19.01 16.08 18.17
N CYS A 384 -18.96 15.35 17.04
CA CYS A 384 -19.99 15.35 16.00
C CYS A 384 -20.18 16.70 15.29
N ASP A 385 -19.13 17.52 15.18
CA ASP A 385 -19.19 18.79 14.46
C ASP A 385 -18.96 18.63 12.94
N GLY A 386 -18.59 17.42 12.51
CA GLY A 386 -18.34 17.09 11.11
C GLY A 386 -16.97 17.50 10.60
N GLU A 387 -16.07 17.97 11.49
CA GLU A 387 -14.67 18.25 11.22
C GLU A 387 -13.78 17.09 11.69
N ASN A 388 -12.60 16.98 11.08
CA ASN A 388 -11.65 15.94 11.46
C ASN A 388 -10.85 16.38 12.71
N ASP A 389 -10.96 15.61 13.78
CA ASP A 389 -10.23 15.86 15.04
C ASP A 389 -8.72 15.55 14.94
N PHE A 390 -8.26 14.95 13.84
CA PHE A 390 -6.89 14.48 13.64
C PHE A 390 -6.36 13.70 14.87
N PRO A 391 -7.06 12.63 15.31
CA PRO A 391 -6.71 11.93 16.53
C PRO A 391 -5.26 11.46 16.48
N THR A 392 -4.53 11.76 17.55
CA THR A 392 -3.18 11.24 17.75
C THR A 392 -3.29 9.84 18.34
N THR A 393 -3.43 8.85 17.47
CA THR A 393 -3.29 7.44 17.89
C THR A 393 -1.82 7.15 18.19
N THR A 394 -1.56 6.33 19.21
CA THR A 394 -0.20 5.87 19.47
C THR A 394 0.29 4.94 18.35
N MET A 395 1.60 4.66 18.29
CA MET A 395 2.15 3.68 17.35
C MET A 395 1.66 2.23 17.58
N PHE A 396 0.86 1.96 18.61
CA PHE A 396 0.39 0.61 18.96
C PHE A 396 -1.13 0.50 18.99
N GLU A 397 -1.84 1.62 19.11
CA GLU A 397 -3.30 1.64 19.13
C GLU A 397 -3.89 1.15 17.81
N ASN A 398 -5.04 0.47 17.89
CA ASN A 398 -5.82 -0.05 16.77
C ASN A 398 -5.06 -1.04 15.84
N ARG A 399 -3.96 -1.63 16.31
CA ARG A 399 -3.18 -2.64 15.59
C ARG A 399 -3.37 -4.03 16.16
N THR A 400 -3.06 -5.03 15.34
CA THR A 400 -2.84 -6.37 15.84
C THR A 400 -1.57 -6.38 16.68
N ARG A 401 -1.74 -6.64 17.98
CA ARG A 401 -0.64 -6.75 18.95
C ARG A 401 -0.57 -8.17 19.48
N LEU A 402 0.63 -8.75 19.46
CA LEU A 402 0.90 -10.10 19.93
C LEU A 402 2.22 -10.12 20.70
N ARG A 403 2.36 -10.89 21.76
CA ARG A 403 3.70 -11.15 22.32
C ARG A 403 4.51 -12.05 21.42
N GLU A 404 5.82 -11.86 21.36
CA GLU A 404 6.74 -12.66 20.55
C GLU A 404 6.62 -14.16 20.87
N SER A 405 6.48 -14.51 22.15
CA SER A 405 6.24 -15.85 22.66
C SER A 405 5.01 -16.54 22.05
N THR A 406 4.01 -15.76 21.62
CA THR A 406 2.78 -16.30 21.02
C THR A 406 3.03 -16.99 19.68
N LEU A 407 4.05 -16.55 18.93
CA LEU A 407 4.44 -17.11 17.64
C LEU A 407 5.62 -18.09 17.74
N ASP A 408 6.17 -18.30 18.94
CA ASP A 408 7.33 -19.15 19.13
C ASP A 408 6.97 -20.65 19.04
N LEU A 409 7.56 -21.35 18.08
CA LEU A 409 7.31 -22.77 17.85
C LEU A 409 7.94 -23.68 18.91
N ALA A 410 8.94 -23.22 19.67
CA ALA A 410 9.48 -23.98 20.79
C ALA A 410 8.52 -23.96 22.00
N MET A 411 7.79 -22.86 22.20
CA MET A 411 6.71 -22.72 23.19
C MET A 411 5.39 -23.34 22.70
N HIS A 412 5.18 -23.39 21.38
CA HIS A 412 3.98 -23.95 20.75
C HIS A 412 4.33 -25.02 19.72
N PRO A 413 4.91 -26.17 20.14
CA PRO A 413 5.37 -27.20 19.23
C PRO A 413 4.20 -27.78 18.43
N GLY A 414 4.36 -27.84 17.11
CA GLY A 414 3.33 -28.33 16.19
C GLY A 414 2.20 -27.35 15.91
N ALA A 415 2.27 -26.11 16.41
CA ALA A 415 1.28 -25.10 16.10
C ALA A 415 1.35 -24.64 14.64
N GLN A 416 0.19 -24.35 14.07
CA GLN A 416 0.03 -23.72 12.76
C GLN A 416 -0.59 -22.35 12.94
N PHE A 417 -0.06 -21.35 12.23
CA PHE A 417 -0.59 -20.01 12.26
C PHE A 417 -1.41 -19.76 11.00
N ARG A 418 -2.50 -19.02 11.12
CA ARG A 418 -3.27 -18.51 9.99
C ARG A 418 -3.52 -17.04 10.18
N PHE A 419 -3.16 -16.28 9.18
CA PHE A 419 -3.46 -14.88 9.09
C PHE A 419 -4.70 -14.72 8.22
N GLU A 420 -5.65 -13.92 8.67
CA GLU A 420 -6.89 -13.62 7.97
C GLU A 420 -6.93 -12.13 7.69
N GLY A 421 -7.34 -11.76 6.48
CA GLY A 421 -7.68 -10.40 6.10
C GLY A 421 -9.11 -10.36 5.59
N TRP A 422 -9.84 -9.31 5.96
CA TRP A 422 -11.19 -9.08 5.46
C TRP A 422 -11.39 -7.62 5.11
N TYR A 423 -11.62 -7.36 3.82
CA TYR A 423 -12.13 -6.08 3.36
C TYR A 423 -13.64 -6.04 3.48
N LEU A 424 -14.15 -5.12 4.29
CA LEU A 424 -15.58 -4.84 4.36
C LEU A 424 -15.90 -3.78 3.32
N VAL A 425 -16.50 -4.22 2.21
CA VAL A 425 -17.01 -3.37 1.13
C VAL A 425 -18.53 -3.31 1.28
N ARG A 426 -19.08 -2.09 1.30
CA ARG A 426 -20.51 -1.90 1.43
C ARG A 426 -21.23 -2.32 0.14
N ASP A 427 -22.35 -3.03 0.30
CA ASP A 427 -23.20 -3.55 -0.78
C ASP A 427 -22.49 -4.57 -1.70
N ASP A 428 -21.37 -5.15 -1.25
CA ASP A 428 -20.72 -6.26 -1.93
C ASP A 428 -21.66 -7.47 -2.00
N ILE A 429 -21.81 -8.03 -3.20
CA ILE A 429 -22.71 -9.14 -3.48
C ILE A 429 -22.31 -10.40 -2.71
N ASN A 430 -21.02 -10.57 -2.41
CA ASN A 430 -20.51 -11.72 -1.70
C ASN A 430 -19.38 -11.32 -0.76
N ILE A 431 -19.71 -11.19 0.52
CA ILE A 431 -18.74 -10.85 1.59
C ILE A 431 -17.54 -11.79 1.67
N TYR A 432 -17.63 -13.00 1.13
CA TYR A 432 -16.52 -13.96 1.13
C TYR A 432 -15.49 -13.67 0.03
N ASN A 433 -15.84 -12.90 -1.01
CA ASN A 433 -14.90 -12.53 -2.07
C ASN A 433 -13.75 -11.67 -1.54
N THR A 434 -14.01 -10.90 -0.48
CA THR A 434 -13.03 -10.01 0.15
C THR A 434 -12.42 -10.57 1.44
N MET A 435 -12.66 -11.85 1.75
CA MET A 435 -11.99 -12.57 2.84
C MET A 435 -10.88 -13.45 2.27
N GLY A 436 -9.70 -13.38 2.89
CA GLY A 436 -8.57 -14.20 2.50
C GLY A 436 -7.78 -14.67 3.71
N SER A 437 -7.01 -15.73 3.53
CA SER A 437 -6.10 -16.19 4.58
C SER A 437 -4.79 -16.72 4.01
N ARG A 438 -3.74 -16.63 4.82
CA ARG A 438 -2.41 -17.19 4.54
C ARG A 438 -1.96 -18.00 5.75
N SER A 439 -1.33 -19.15 5.52
CA SER A 439 -0.76 -19.99 6.60
C SER A 439 0.75 -19.85 6.67
#